data_AF-A0A819S172-F1
#
_entry.id   AF-A0A819S172-F1
#
_cell.length_a   1.000
_cell.length_b   1.000
_cell.length_c   1.000
_cell.angle_alpha   90.00
_cell.angle_beta   90.00
_cell.angle_gamma   90.00
#
_symmetry.space_group_name_H-M   'P 1'
#
loop_
_entity.id
_entity.type
_entity.pdbx_description
1 polymer ?
#
loop_
_entity_poly.entity_id
_entity_poly.type
_entity_poly.pdbx_seq_one_letter_code
_entity_poly.pdbx_strand_id
1 'polypeptide(L)'
;MGCVPSSQSKRPKSDNRQMSAEQGSQRQGRPNDKRSNQTPQHPERHDNHEPRQMPHPGKHDNHEPKQTPGQQERFNNREPKQAPHHLGRFDNKGPEPIEEENIDAFENGAQAGATASRGASFESITNICSQPPQVEDMQVIGNENSIFMIEPFKYNPSQPDRAPNPINVGNDYGDRWDENHLRMPCSPKYIDAYSQEEKDRFLRVTLPKMCDLVLTLEAVCPQAPPLLRIGSNRSVTMSQKQAASLLACSFFCLFPNSSNRKQSQDADNYQNPNFDRLYANGPPQKMEKLKCILNYFRRVTEKMPNGVITFQRYMLPSKSYPSWRDSNINLGDLHLTTSKKIEEVQNTLQADFANKYIGGGVLGSGCVQEEIRFSICPEMLVSLLVCEVMEDNECIFLIGCEQYSSYRGYAHSFQFDGDYKDTTPKDNWGRKWCHLVAMDAIYFQNPSTQYNMKAIDRELIKAYTSFRPLGKGPNYEFGITTGNWGCGAFNGDKQLK
;
A
#
# COMPACT_ATOMS: atom_id res chain seq x y z
N MET A 1 -12.45 35.88 -70.60
CA MET A 1 -11.02 35.49 -70.51
C MET A 1 -10.94 34.48 -69.37
N GLY A 2 -10.58 33.21 -69.49
CA GLY A 2 -9.84 32.45 -70.49
C GLY A 2 -8.90 31.50 -69.73
N CYS A 3 -9.21 30.20 -69.77
CA CYS A 3 -8.42 28.98 -69.59
C CYS A 3 -7.13 28.90 -68.70
N VAL A 4 -7.08 27.80 -67.93
CA VAL A 4 -5.94 26.97 -67.40
C VAL A 4 -4.82 26.79 -68.48
N PRO A 5 -3.50 26.49 -68.23
CA PRO A 5 -2.95 25.53 -67.24
C PRO A 5 -1.46 25.68 -66.74
N SER A 6 -1.06 24.74 -65.86
CA SER A 6 0.26 24.10 -65.58
C SER A 6 1.61 24.77 -65.92
N SER A 7 2.61 24.61 -65.04
CA SER A 7 3.97 24.17 -65.43
C SER A 7 4.88 23.79 -64.26
N GLN A 8 5.74 22.80 -64.54
CA GLN A 8 6.83 22.26 -63.72
C GLN A 8 8.11 23.12 -63.78
N SER A 9 9.07 22.75 -62.91
CA SER A 9 10.53 22.73 -63.14
C SER A 9 11.36 23.84 -62.46
N LYS A 10 12.30 23.47 -61.59
CA LYS A 10 13.74 23.26 -61.88
C LYS A 10 14.59 23.27 -60.61
N ARG A 11 15.44 22.25 -60.47
CA ARG A 11 16.69 22.28 -59.69
C ARG A 11 17.70 23.26 -60.32
N PRO A 12 18.75 23.62 -59.57
CA PRO A 12 20.14 23.38 -59.97
C PRO A 12 20.85 22.51 -58.89
N LYS A 13 21.60 21.42 -59.15
CA LYS A 13 22.91 21.26 -59.85
C LYS A 13 23.96 22.27 -59.35
N SER A 14 25.22 21.96 -59.06
CA SER A 14 26.04 20.75 -58.94
C SER A 14 27.46 21.23 -58.51
N ASP A 15 28.39 20.28 -58.38
CA ASP A 15 29.87 20.45 -58.39
C ASP A 15 30.51 20.56 -56.98
N ASN A 16 31.05 19.51 -56.35
CA ASN A 16 31.97 18.45 -56.79
C ASN A 16 33.39 18.98 -57.07
N ARG A 17 34.31 18.77 -56.12
CA ARG A 17 35.74 18.51 -56.39
C ARG A 17 36.39 17.73 -55.25
N GLN A 18 36.72 16.49 -55.56
CA GLN A 18 37.73 15.63 -54.92
C GLN A 18 39.14 16.24 -55.08
N MET A 19 40.02 15.99 -54.11
CA MET A 19 41.33 15.32 -54.23
C MET A 19 41.72 14.92 -52.78
N SER A 20 41.83 13.66 -52.37
CA SER A 20 42.71 12.55 -52.79
C SER A 20 44.16 12.67 -52.29
N ALA A 21 44.62 11.55 -51.72
CA ALA A 21 46.00 11.11 -51.45
C ALA A 21 46.66 11.60 -50.15
N GLU A 22 47.46 10.82 -49.42
CA GLU A 22 47.64 9.38 -49.21
C GLU A 22 48.80 9.23 -48.19
N GLN A 23 48.79 8.12 -47.42
CA GLN A 23 49.96 7.35 -46.93
C GLN A 23 50.87 7.82 -45.76
N GLY A 24 51.22 6.80 -44.94
CA GLY A 24 52.40 6.73 -44.05
C GLY A 24 52.05 6.59 -42.56
N SER A 25 51.75 5.42 -41.99
CA SER A 25 52.58 4.24 -41.66
C SER A 25 53.62 4.43 -40.53
N GLN A 26 53.64 3.43 -39.65
CA GLN A 26 54.60 3.08 -38.58
C GLN A 26 54.48 3.84 -37.25
N ARG A 27 54.80 3.30 -36.07
CA ARG A 27 54.84 1.97 -35.39
C ARG A 27 55.67 2.25 -34.11
N GLN A 28 55.36 1.53 -33.02
CA GLN A 28 56.23 1.20 -31.87
C GLN A 28 56.44 2.22 -30.73
N GLY A 29 56.37 1.69 -29.51
CA GLY A 29 57.09 2.21 -28.34
C GLY A 29 56.38 2.07 -27.00
N ARG A 30 56.34 0.87 -26.41
CA ARG A 30 56.29 0.71 -24.93
C ARG A 30 57.65 1.14 -24.35
N PRO A 31 57.71 1.44 -23.04
CA PRO A 31 58.47 0.55 -22.17
C PRO A 31 57.76 0.19 -20.85
N ASN A 32 58.09 -1.02 -20.37
CA ASN A 32 57.93 -1.52 -19.00
C ASN A 32 59.27 -1.35 -18.27
N ASP A 33 59.25 -1.04 -16.96
CA ASP A 33 60.09 -1.63 -15.88
C ASP A 33 59.77 -0.87 -14.57
N LYS A 34 59.24 -1.48 -13.49
CA LYS A 34 59.76 -2.45 -12.50
C LYS A 34 60.43 -1.82 -11.26
N ARG A 35 59.82 -2.11 -10.09
CA ARG A 35 60.38 -2.25 -8.71
C ARG A 35 60.86 -0.93 -8.05
N SER A 36 60.74 -0.66 -6.75
CA SER A 36 60.68 -1.44 -5.50
C SER A 36 60.30 -0.56 -4.29
N ASN A 37 59.74 -1.19 -3.24
CA ASN A 37 59.80 -0.93 -1.78
C ASN A 37 60.24 0.45 -1.24
N GLN A 38 59.46 1.03 -0.30
CA GLN A 38 59.77 1.07 1.15
C GLN A 38 58.77 1.94 1.94
N THR A 39 58.47 1.47 3.15
CA THR A 39 57.69 2.06 4.26
C THR A 39 58.34 3.33 4.84
N PRO A 40 57.59 4.15 5.61
CA PRO A 40 57.96 4.35 7.02
C PRO A 40 56.71 4.37 7.94
N GLN A 41 56.62 3.48 8.93
CA GLN A 41 57.00 3.66 10.34
C GLN A 41 56.16 4.68 11.16
N HIS A 42 55.44 4.09 12.11
CA HIS A 42 54.86 4.67 13.33
C HIS A 42 55.88 5.43 14.19
N PRO A 43 55.38 6.17 15.21
CA PRO A 43 55.92 5.97 16.55
C PRO A 43 54.85 5.44 17.52
N GLU A 44 55.30 4.49 18.32
CA GLU A 44 54.65 3.87 19.46
C GLU A 44 54.62 4.82 20.67
N ARG A 45 53.60 4.70 21.52
CA ARG A 45 53.78 4.70 22.97
C ARG A 45 52.92 3.59 23.59
N HIS A 46 53.61 2.67 24.25
CA HIS A 46 53.12 1.62 25.13
C HIS A 46 52.82 2.17 26.54
N ASP A 47 51.79 1.62 27.19
CA ASP A 47 51.84 0.89 28.49
C ASP A 47 50.40 0.75 29.04
N ASN A 48 49.80 -0.45 29.01
CA ASN A 48 49.85 -1.53 30.03
C ASN A 48 49.02 -1.25 31.30
N HIS A 49 47.84 -1.88 31.45
CA HIS A 49 47.63 -3.02 32.36
C HIS A 49 46.15 -3.45 32.53
N GLU A 50 45.94 -4.73 32.23
CA GLU A 50 45.07 -5.76 32.86
C GLU A 50 43.51 -5.69 32.92
N PRO A 51 42.83 -6.84 32.66
CA PRO A 51 41.38 -6.98 32.69
C PRO A 51 40.86 -7.49 34.05
N ARG A 52 39.74 -6.94 34.54
CA ARG A 52 39.02 -7.51 35.70
C ARG A 52 37.82 -8.34 35.28
N GLN A 53 37.81 -9.56 35.83
CA GLN A 53 36.85 -10.63 35.69
C GLN A 53 35.53 -10.35 36.41
N MET A 54 34.46 -10.99 35.92
CA MET A 54 33.18 -11.17 36.63
C MET A 54 33.33 -12.10 37.84
N PRO A 55 32.42 -12.03 38.83
CA PRO A 55 32.14 -13.17 39.68
C PRO A 55 30.68 -13.63 39.63
N HIS A 56 30.50 -14.95 39.70
CA HIS A 56 29.25 -15.66 39.98
C HIS A 56 29.34 -16.26 41.43
N PRO A 57 28.30 -16.93 41.96
CA PRO A 57 27.64 -16.61 43.23
C PRO A 57 28.15 -17.38 44.46
N GLY A 58 27.90 -16.84 45.66
CA GLY A 58 28.16 -17.48 46.95
C GLY A 58 26.89 -17.62 47.81
N LYS A 59 26.75 -18.81 48.43
CA LYS A 59 25.72 -19.26 49.39
C LYS A 59 26.13 -18.93 50.85
N HIS A 60 25.18 -19.21 51.77
CA HIS A 60 25.27 -19.34 53.25
C HIS A 60 25.01 -18.03 54.03
N ASP A 61 24.24 -17.97 55.13
CA ASP A 61 23.67 -18.99 56.02
C ASP A 61 22.51 -18.42 56.88
N ASN A 62 21.81 -19.35 57.52
CA ASN A 62 20.72 -19.26 58.50
C ASN A 62 20.81 -18.18 59.59
N HIS A 63 19.66 -17.63 60.01
CA HIS A 63 19.25 -17.56 61.42
C HIS A 63 17.78 -17.14 61.61
N GLU A 64 16.95 -18.08 62.11
CA GLU A 64 15.75 -17.83 62.91
C GLU A 64 16.14 -17.76 64.41
N PRO A 65 15.34 -17.12 65.30
CA PRO A 65 14.36 -17.91 66.08
C PRO A 65 13.06 -17.21 66.60
N LYS A 66 12.03 -18.06 66.79
CA LYS A 66 10.98 -18.11 67.87
C LYS A 66 9.75 -17.17 67.76
N GLN A 67 8.53 -17.67 67.48
CA GLN A 67 7.54 -18.46 68.28
C GLN A 67 6.38 -17.58 68.84
N THR A 68 5.19 -17.55 68.18
CA THR A 68 3.85 -18.17 68.51
C THR A 68 3.01 -17.50 69.61
N PRO A 69 1.67 -17.73 69.76
CA PRO A 69 0.68 -18.50 68.96
C PRO A 69 -0.58 -17.64 68.60
N GLY A 70 -1.63 -18.04 67.86
CA GLY A 70 -2.05 -19.27 67.22
C GLY A 70 -3.52 -19.14 66.80
N GLN A 71 -3.97 -19.93 65.83
CA GLN A 71 -5.23 -20.68 65.86
C GLN A 71 -5.30 -21.57 64.62
N GLN A 72 -5.34 -22.87 64.90
CA GLN A 72 -5.61 -23.95 63.95
C GLN A 72 -7.09 -23.89 63.56
N GLU A 73 -7.44 -24.23 62.32
CA GLU A 73 -8.21 -25.46 62.07
C GLU A 73 -8.11 -25.94 60.60
N ARG A 74 -7.59 -27.17 60.50
CA ARG A 74 -7.99 -28.30 59.63
C ARG A 74 -7.79 -28.23 58.10
N PHE A 75 -6.71 -28.90 57.73
CA PHE A 75 -6.45 -29.60 56.46
C PHE A 75 -7.47 -30.71 56.14
N ASN A 76 -7.70 -30.92 54.83
CA ASN A 76 -7.68 -32.25 54.18
C ASN A 76 -7.33 -32.02 52.69
N ASN A 77 -6.06 -32.19 52.31
CA ASN A 77 -5.47 -33.39 51.66
C ASN A 77 -6.09 -33.80 50.31
N ARG A 78 -5.34 -33.54 49.22
CA ARG A 78 -4.81 -34.58 48.31
C ARG A 78 -3.78 -34.02 47.32
N GLU A 79 -2.72 -34.79 47.16
CA GLU A 79 -1.47 -34.60 46.42
C GLU A 79 -1.59 -34.66 44.86
N PRO A 80 -0.52 -34.30 44.13
CA PRO A 80 -0.57 -33.81 42.75
C PRO A 80 -0.42 -34.92 41.71
N LYS A 81 -1.00 -34.71 40.51
CA LYS A 81 -0.68 -35.50 39.32
C LYS A 81 -0.49 -34.61 38.08
N GLN A 82 0.44 -35.07 37.27
CA GLN A 82 1.14 -34.44 36.16
C GLN A 82 0.23 -33.94 35.03
N ALA A 83 0.77 -32.95 34.30
CA ALA A 83 0.24 -32.35 33.08
C ALA A 83 -0.03 -33.35 31.95
N PRO A 84 -0.92 -32.98 31.02
CA PRO A 84 -0.71 -33.22 29.61
C PRO A 84 -0.55 -31.90 28.84
N HIS A 85 0.49 -31.87 28.00
CA HIS A 85 0.67 -30.88 26.95
C HIS A 85 -0.51 -30.94 25.96
N HIS A 86 -1.31 -29.89 25.91
CA HIS A 86 -2.14 -29.57 24.75
C HIS A 86 -1.90 -28.12 24.34
N LEU A 87 -0.99 -27.94 23.37
CA LEU A 87 -0.87 -26.72 22.58
C LEU A 87 -2.11 -26.61 21.68
N GLY A 88 -3.13 -25.91 22.17
CA GLY A 88 -4.25 -25.46 21.35
C GLY A 88 -3.76 -24.45 20.32
N ARG A 89 -4.00 -24.74 19.04
CA ARG A 89 -3.90 -23.76 17.95
C ARG A 89 -4.83 -22.60 18.27
N PHE A 90 -4.28 -21.39 18.34
CA PHE A 90 -5.08 -20.17 18.21
C PHE A 90 -5.47 -20.04 16.74
N ASP A 91 -6.73 -20.33 16.43
CA ASP A 91 -7.32 -19.97 15.14
C ASP A 91 -7.55 -18.45 15.13
N ASN A 92 -6.83 -17.73 14.27
CA ASN A 92 -7.12 -16.35 13.89
C ASN A 92 -8.40 -16.31 13.03
N LYS A 93 -9.54 -16.63 13.64
CA LYS A 93 -10.85 -16.29 13.08
C LYS A 93 -11.13 -14.82 13.41
N GLY A 94 -11.11 -13.97 12.38
CA GLY A 94 -11.81 -12.68 12.46
C GLY A 94 -13.28 -12.89 12.81
N PRO A 95 -13.98 -11.84 13.30
CA PRO A 95 -15.37 -11.97 13.69
C PRO A 95 -16.20 -12.54 12.53
N GLU A 96 -17.03 -13.54 12.82
CA GLU A 96 -17.98 -14.11 11.85
C GLU A 96 -18.98 -13.02 11.42
N PRO A 97 -19.51 -13.09 10.18
CA PRO A 97 -20.39 -12.05 9.67
C PRO A 97 -21.67 -12.01 10.50
N ILE A 98 -21.91 -10.88 11.15
CA ILE A 98 -23.20 -10.56 11.77
C ILE A 98 -24.14 -10.18 10.62
N GLU A 99 -25.31 -10.82 10.55
CA GLU A 99 -26.37 -10.46 9.61
C GLU A 99 -26.81 -9.01 9.86
N GLU A 100 -26.42 -8.11 8.97
CA GLU A 100 -26.77 -6.68 9.00
C GLU A 100 -28.19 -6.48 8.45
N GLU A 101 -29.21 -6.79 9.25
CA GLU A 101 -30.54 -6.22 9.03
C GLU A 101 -30.49 -4.74 9.44
N ASN A 102 -30.68 -3.83 8.46
CA ASN A 102 -30.97 -2.38 8.56
C ASN A 102 -29.97 -1.38 7.91
N ILE A 103 -29.20 -1.77 6.88
CA ILE A 103 -28.47 -0.78 6.05
C ILE A 103 -29.28 -0.31 4.82
N ASP A 104 -30.29 -1.08 4.39
CA ASP A 104 -31.12 -0.77 3.20
C ASP A 104 -32.02 0.48 3.33
N ALA A 105 -32.09 1.10 4.51
CA ALA A 105 -32.89 2.30 4.73
C ALA A 105 -32.28 3.57 4.11
N PHE A 106 -31.01 3.56 3.67
CA PHE A 106 -30.35 4.76 3.14
C PHE A 106 -30.36 4.89 1.61
N GLU A 107 -30.49 3.80 0.85
CA GLU A 107 -30.51 3.89 -0.63
C GLU A 107 -31.92 4.08 -1.21
N ASN A 108 -32.97 3.61 -0.54
CA ASN A 108 -34.36 3.72 -1.03
C ASN A 108 -35.09 5.02 -0.64
N GLY A 109 -34.46 5.92 0.12
CA GLY A 109 -35.03 7.21 0.53
C GLY A 109 -34.67 8.39 -0.37
N ALA A 110 -33.76 8.22 -1.34
CA ALA A 110 -33.31 9.30 -2.22
C ALA A 110 -34.23 9.52 -3.42
N GLN A 111 -35.53 9.72 -3.18
CA GLN A 111 -36.42 10.37 -4.14
C GLN A 111 -36.73 11.79 -3.67
N ALA A 112 -36.18 12.75 -4.40
CA ALA A 112 -36.55 14.17 -4.43
C ALA A 112 -36.54 14.93 -3.09
N GLY A 113 -35.35 15.35 -2.64
CA GLY A 113 -35.18 16.37 -1.61
C GLY A 113 -33.76 16.95 -1.67
N ALA A 114 -33.62 18.27 -1.68
CA ALA A 114 -32.40 19.02 -1.94
C ALA A 114 -31.12 18.45 -1.27
N THR A 115 -30.02 18.38 -2.03
CA THR A 115 -28.68 18.05 -1.50
C THR A 115 -28.28 19.10 -0.45
N ALA A 116 -28.38 18.72 0.82
CA ALA A 116 -28.13 19.59 1.95
C ALA A 116 -26.64 19.60 2.31
N SER A 117 -25.88 20.53 1.74
CA SER A 117 -24.55 20.87 2.27
C SER A 117 -24.68 21.90 3.41
N ARG A 118 -23.81 21.83 4.43
CA ARG A 118 -23.77 22.80 5.53
C ARG A 118 -22.33 23.17 5.90
N GLY A 119 -22.14 24.36 6.46
CA GLY A 119 -20.84 24.84 6.95
C GLY A 119 -20.08 25.69 5.94
N ALA A 120 -18.75 25.64 5.98
CA ALA A 120 -17.88 26.34 5.05
C ALA A 120 -18.13 25.90 3.59
N SER A 121 -17.67 26.69 2.61
CA SER A 121 -17.84 26.31 1.21
C SER A 121 -16.98 25.08 0.87
N PHE A 122 -17.46 24.23 -0.03
CA PHE A 122 -16.71 23.06 -0.48
C PHE A 122 -15.39 23.48 -1.13
N GLU A 123 -15.40 24.61 -1.83
CA GLU A 123 -14.24 25.21 -2.48
C GLU A 123 -13.22 25.72 -1.47
N SER A 124 -13.61 26.21 -0.28
CA SER A 124 -12.63 26.71 0.70
C SER A 124 -11.76 25.58 1.24
N ILE A 125 -12.29 24.36 1.33
CA ILE A 125 -11.55 23.17 1.77
C ILE A 125 -10.72 22.57 0.63
N THR A 126 -11.29 22.46 -0.58
CA THR A 126 -10.63 21.79 -1.72
C THR A 126 -9.59 22.67 -2.42
N ASN A 127 -9.68 24.00 -2.29
CA ASN A 127 -8.71 24.91 -2.92
C ASN A 127 -7.43 25.13 -2.10
N ILE A 128 -7.36 24.65 -0.85
CA ILE A 128 -6.16 24.74 -0.01
C ILE A 128 -4.94 24.19 -0.77
N CYS A 129 -5.13 23.10 -1.52
CA CYS A 129 -4.10 22.52 -2.37
C CYS A 129 -4.61 22.23 -3.79
N SER A 130 -5.07 23.29 -4.48
CA SER A 130 -5.67 23.20 -5.82
C SER A 130 -4.67 22.87 -6.94
N GLN A 131 -3.36 23.00 -6.70
CA GLN A 131 -2.31 22.59 -7.64
C GLN A 131 -1.22 21.80 -6.92
N PRO A 132 -0.60 20.80 -7.57
CA PRO A 132 0.58 20.15 -7.03
C PRO A 132 1.64 21.22 -6.75
N PRO A 133 2.14 21.34 -5.50
CA PRO A 133 3.22 22.26 -5.20
C PRO A 133 4.47 21.84 -5.99
N GLN A 134 5.39 22.79 -6.20
CA GLN A 134 6.74 22.44 -6.65
C GLN A 134 7.43 21.65 -5.54
N VAL A 135 7.31 20.32 -5.59
CA VAL A 135 8.04 19.40 -4.72
C VAL A 135 9.50 19.43 -5.15
N GLU A 136 10.43 19.38 -4.18
CA GLU A 136 11.85 19.27 -4.45
C GLU A 136 12.14 18.10 -5.40
N ASP A 137 13.15 18.28 -6.27
CA ASP A 137 13.58 17.25 -7.20
C ASP A 137 13.95 15.98 -6.43
N MET A 138 13.58 14.82 -6.99
CA MET A 138 13.90 13.51 -6.41
C MET A 138 15.42 13.38 -6.25
N GLN A 139 15.90 13.35 -5.01
CA GLN A 139 17.33 13.25 -4.75
C GLN A 139 17.80 11.79 -4.94
N VAL A 140 18.90 11.62 -5.70
CA VAL A 140 19.51 10.33 -6.09
C VAL A 140 19.93 9.47 -4.89
N ILE A 141 20.12 10.09 -3.72
CA ILE A 141 20.54 9.40 -2.50
C ILE A 141 19.29 9.24 -1.65
N GLY A 142 18.76 8.00 -1.57
CA GLY A 142 17.80 7.67 -0.54
C GLY A 142 18.40 8.02 0.81
N ASN A 143 17.86 9.02 1.48
CA ASN A 143 18.15 9.22 2.89
C ASN A 143 17.59 8.00 3.67
N GLU A 144 18.03 7.76 4.90
CA GLU A 144 17.60 6.58 5.69
C GLU A 144 16.06 6.41 5.74
N ASN A 145 15.32 7.50 5.52
CA ASN A 145 13.88 7.62 5.63
C ASN A 145 13.11 7.60 4.30
N SER A 146 13.76 7.56 3.14
CA SER A 146 13.08 7.55 1.83
C SER A 146 13.84 6.68 0.83
N ILE A 147 13.23 5.56 0.44
CA ILE A 147 13.82 4.61 -0.49
C ILE A 147 13.08 4.67 -1.82
N PHE A 148 13.83 4.94 -2.88
CA PHE A 148 13.34 4.94 -4.26
C PHE A 148 13.74 3.63 -4.93
N MET A 149 12.76 2.92 -5.47
CA MET A 149 12.96 1.70 -6.27
C MET A 149 13.15 2.02 -7.77
N ILE A 150 13.20 3.30 -8.13
CA ILE A 150 13.27 3.82 -9.50
C ILE A 150 14.43 4.80 -9.62
N GLU A 151 15.00 4.92 -10.82
CA GLU A 151 15.94 6.01 -11.11
C GLU A 151 15.20 7.37 -11.13
N PRO A 152 15.80 8.45 -10.61
CA PRO A 152 15.18 9.78 -10.65
C PRO A 152 14.87 10.22 -12.08
N PHE A 153 13.64 10.61 -12.34
CA PHE A 153 13.23 11.14 -13.65
C PHE A 153 12.30 12.35 -13.49
N LYS A 154 12.29 13.23 -14.51
CA LYS A 154 11.36 14.35 -14.62
C LYS A 154 10.31 14.00 -15.68
N TYR A 155 9.04 13.95 -15.27
CA TYR A 155 7.94 13.65 -16.20
C TYR A 155 7.87 14.70 -17.32
N ASN A 156 7.94 14.24 -18.57
CA ASN A 156 7.80 15.10 -19.75
C ASN A 156 6.50 14.74 -20.52
N PRO A 157 5.46 15.59 -20.49
CA PRO A 157 4.20 15.33 -21.16
C PRO A 157 4.29 15.29 -22.70
N SER A 158 5.40 15.73 -23.29
CA SER A 158 5.54 15.85 -24.75
C SER A 158 6.03 14.59 -25.49
N GLN A 159 6.42 13.51 -24.78
CA GLN A 159 6.87 12.26 -25.41
C GLN A 159 6.38 11.01 -24.63
N PRO A 160 5.13 10.55 -24.85
CA PRO A 160 4.50 9.56 -23.96
C PRO A 160 4.79 8.07 -24.23
N ASP A 161 5.22 7.63 -25.42
CA ASP A 161 5.18 6.20 -25.75
C ASP A 161 6.25 5.74 -26.77
N ARG A 162 6.94 4.62 -26.46
CA ARG A 162 7.31 3.62 -27.47
C ARG A 162 7.53 2.25 -26.83
N ALA A 163 6.64 1.29 -27.13
CA ALA A 163 6.95 -0.12 -27.04
C ALA A 163 6.30 -0.88 -28.23
N PRO A 164 6.97 -1.91 -28.78
CA PRO A 164 6.56 -2.60 -30.00
C PRO A 164 5.64 -3.82 -29.76
N ASN A 165 4.91 -4.24 -30.80
CA ASN A 165 4.13 -5.50 -30.88
C ASN A 165 5.03 -6.68 -31.30
N PRO A 166 4.76 -7.93 -30.84
CA PRO A 166 4.19 -8.91 -31.79
C PRO A 166 3.35 -10.10 -31.24
N ILE A 167 2.47 -10.56 -32.13
CA ILE A 167 2.06 -11.91 -32.63
C ILE A 167 1.70 -13.10 -31.69
N ASN A 168 0.47 -13.55 -31.98
CA ASN A 168 -0.33 -14.77 -31.73
C ASN A 168 0.38 -16.14 -31.74
N VAL A 169 0.06 -17.01 -30.77
CA VAL A 169 0.02 -18.47 -30.95
C VAL A 169 -1.03 -19.06 -30.01
N GLY A 170 -1.98 -19.84 -30.54
CA GLY A 170 -3.04 -20.49 -29.76
C GLY A 170 -2.59 -21.78 -29.07
N ASN A 171 -3.39 -22.20 -28.07
CA ASN A 171 -3.94 -23.55 -27.92
C ASN A 171 -4.98 -23.54 -26.78
N ASP A 172 -6.05 -24.31 -26.94
CA ASP A 172 -7.25 -24.24 -26.11
C ASP A 172 -7.02 -24.68 -24.66
N TYR A 173 -7.60 -23.90 -23.74
CA TYR A 173 -7.57 -24.13 -22.30
C TYR A 173 -8.56 -25.25 -21.91
N GLY A 174 -8.08 -26.29 -21.21
CA GLY A 174 -8.91 -27.36 -20.66
C GLY A 174 -9.23 -27.11 -19.19
N ASP A 175 -10.48 -26.79 -18.88
CA ASP A 175 -10.93 -26.52 -17.51
C ASP A 175 -11.12 -27.81 -16.68
N ARG A 176 -10.75 -27.76 -15.40
CA ARG A 176 -10.95 -28.83 -14.40
C ARG A 176 -11.43 -28.20 -13.09
N TRP A 177 -12.65 -28.53 -12.69
CA TRP A 177 -13.29 -28.02 -11.47
C TRP A 177 -13.79 -29.16 -10.59
N ASP A 178 -12.88 -29.69 -9.79
CA ASP A 178 -13.11 -30.75 -8.82
C ASP A 178 -12.23 -30.51 -7.56
N GLU A 179 -12.29 -31.42 -6.60
CA GLU A 179 -11.54 -31.34 -5.34
C GLU A 179 -10.03 -31.62 -5.46
N ASN A 180 -9.60 -32.15 -6.60
CA ASN A 180 -8.23 -32.62 -6.84
C ASN A 180 -7.43 -31.68 -7.77
N HIS A 181 -8.02 -30.58 -8.24
CA HIS A 181 -7.38 -29.60 -9.11
C HIS A 181 -7.56 -28.17 -8.56
N LEU A 182 -6.60 -27.29 -8.85
CA LEU A 182 -6.70 -25.87 -8.54
C LEU A 182 -7.86 -25.26 -9.34
N ARG A 183 -8.84 -24.68 -8.64
CA ARG A 183 -9.96 -23.96 -9.26
C ARG A 183 -9.44 -22.67 -9.88
N MET A 184 -9.27 -22.69 -11.19
CA MET A 184 -8.74 -21.55 -11.90
C MET A 184 -9.79 -20.42 -11.96
N PRO A 185 -9.40 -19.15 -11.75
CA PRO A 185 -10.32 -18.01 -11.82
C PRO A 185 -11.05 -17.89 -13.14
N CYS A 186 -10.52 -18.49 -14.22
CA CYS A 186 -11.04 -18.54 -15.58
C CYS A 186 -12.04 -19.67 -15.87
N SER A 187 -12.34 -20.54 -14.90
CA SER A 187 -13.29 -21.64 -15.10
C SER A 187 -14.68 -21.10 -15.45
N PRO A 188 -15.42 -21.70 -16.42
CA PRO A 188 -16.82 -21.38 -16.66
C PRO A 188 -17.68 -21.45 -15.38
N LYS A 189 -17.30 -22.27 -14.39
CA LYS A 189 -18.00 -22.40 -13.10
C LYS A 189 -17.63 -21.31 -12.07
N TYR A 190 -16.50 -20.61 -12.23
CA TYR A 190 -16.16 -19.40 -11.47
C TYR A 190 -16.79 -18.16 -12.14
N ILE A 191 -16.90 -18.19 -13.47
CA ILE A 191 -17.22 -17.05 -14.33
C ILE A 191 -18.57 -17.25 -15.06
N ASP A 192 -19.67 -17.45 -14.35
CA ASP A 192 -21.01 -17.29 -14.97
C ASP A 192 -21.37 -15.80 -15.18
N ALA A 193 -20.53 -14.87 -14.69
CA ALA A 193 -20.74 -13.43 -14.75
C ALA A 193 -20.00 -12.69 -15.88
N TYR A 194 -19.27 -13.38 -16.78
CA TYR A 194 -18.60 -12.75 -17.92
C TYR A 194 -18.96 -13.42 -19.23
N SER A 195 -18.96 -12.61 -20.30
CA SER A 195 -19.10 -13.08 -21.66
C SER A 195 -17.96 -14.01 -22.08
N GLN A 196 -18.22 -14.86 -23.07
CA GLN A 196 -17.20 -15.74 -23.64
C GLN A 196 -16.00 -14.94 -24.18
N GLU A 197 -16.24 -13.76 -24.75
CA GLU A 197 -15.20 -12.85 -25.25
C GLU A 197 -14.25 -12.39 -24.12
N GLU A 198 -14.79 -12.02 -22.96
CA GLU A 198 -13.97 -11.59 -21.82
C GLU A 198 -13.14 -12.73 -21.25
N LYS A 199 -13.69 -13.95 -21.23
CA LYS A 199 -12.97 -15.17 -20.83
C LYS A 199 -11.80 -15.44 -21.76
N ASP A 200 -12.05 -15.46 -23.07
CA ASP A 200 -11.02 -15.69 -24.09
C ASP A 200 -9.94 -14.62 -24.03
N ARG A 201 -10.34 -13.36 -23.89
CA ARG A 201 -9.42 -12.24 -23.74
C ARG A 201 -8.55 -12.35 -22.49
N PHE A 202 -9.13 -12.71 -21.33
CA PHE A 202 -8.34 -12.94 -20.13
C PHE A 202 -7.34 -14.08 -20.32
N LEU A 203 -7.81 -15.25 -20.76
CA LEU A 203 -7.00 -16.45 -20.91
C LEU A 203 -5.90 -16.34 -21.96
N ARG A 204 -6.20 -15.71 -23.10
CA ARG A 204 -5.30 -15.66 -24.27
C ARG A 204 -4.43 -14.42 -24.32
N VAL A 205 -4.80 -13.35 -23.60
CA VAL A 205 -4.09 -12.06 -23.66
C VAL A 205 -3.63 -11.61 -22.28
N THR A 206 -4.56 -11.38 -21.34
CA THR A 206 -4.21 -10.78 -20.05
C THR A 206 -3.34 -11.70 -19.19
N LEU A 207 -3.76 -12.96 -19.02
CA LEU A 207 -3.10 -13.94 -18.17
C LEU A 207 -1.65 -14.25 -18.64
N PRO A 208 -1.37 -14.52 -19.93
CA PRO A 208 0.01 -14.67 -20.40
C PRO A 208 0.88 -13.45 -20.12
N LYS A 209 0.34 -12.23 -20.30
CA LYS A 209 1.09 -11.00 -19.99
C LYS A 209 1.29 -10.79 -18.49
N MET A 210 0.39 -11.27 -17.63
CA MET A 210 0.62 -11.32 -16.19
C MET A 210 1.77 -12.27 -15.85
N CYS A 211 1.87 -13.43 -16.53
CA CYS A 211 3.01 -14.31 -16.40
C CYS A 211 4.31 -13.60 -16.82
N ASP A 212 4.31 -12.83 -17.90
CA ASP A 212 5.49 -12.03 -18.32
C ASP A 212 5.92 -11.03 -17.24
N LEU A 213 4.97 -10.39 -16.55
CA LEU A 213 5.28 -9.49 -15.43
C LEU A 213 6.00 -10.21 -14.27
N VAL A 214 5.68 -11.47 -14.03
CA VAL A 214 6.36 -12.32 -13.04
C VAL A 214 7.71 -12.80 -13.55
N LEU A 215 7.78 -13.31 -14.78
CA LEU A 215 9.00 -13.86 -15.37
C LEU A 215 10.08 -12.78 -15.59
N THR A 216 9.68 -11.51 -15.68
CA THR A 216 10.58 -10.36 -15.78
C THR A 216 10.80 -9.61 -14.46
N LEU A 217 10.31 -10.15 -13.34
CA LEU A 217 10.35 -9.48 -12.03
C LEU A 217 11.76 -9.04 -11.65
N GLU A 218 12.79 -9.86 -11.84
CA GLU A 218 14.18 -9.49 -11.49
C GLU A 218 14.69 -8.28 -12.26
N ALA A 219 14.26 -8.11 -13.51
CA ALA A 219 14.62 -6.95 -14.32
C ALA A 219 13.82 -5.70 -13.94
N VAL A 220 12.56 -5.87 -13.50
CA VAL A 220 11.66 -4.78 -13.13
C VAL A 220 11.89 -4.29 -11.70
N CYS A 221 12.16 -5.22 -10.78
CA CYS A 221 12.43 -5.02 -9.37
C CYS A 221 13.85 -5.56 -9.06
N PRO A 222 14.92 -4.90 -9.53
CA PRO A 222 16.30 -5.38 -9.31
C PRO A 222 16.72 -5.34 -7.85
N GLN A 223 15.96 -4.63 -7.01
CA GLN A 223 16.09 -4.62 -5.56
C GLN A 223 14.76 -5.01 -4.94
N ALA A 224 14.81 -5.75 -3.83
CA ALA A 224 13.62 -6.04 -3.05
C ALA A 224 13.08 -4.75 -2.41
N PRO A 225 11.77 -4.47 -2.45
CA PRO A 225 11.19 -3.35 -1.74
C PRO A 225 11.49 -3.46 -0.24
N PRO A 226 11.95 -2.39 0.41
CA PRO A 226 12.20 -2.41 1.85
C PRO A 226 10.88 -2.47 2.62
N LEU A 227 10.94 -3.05 3.82
CA LEU A 227 9.80 -3.13 4.72
C LEU A 227 9.65 -1.84 5.54
N LEU A 228 8.42 -1.35 5.62
CA LEU A 228 7.96 -0.26 6.48
C LEU A 228 7.55 -0.84 7.83
N ARG A 229 8.54 -1.07 8.69
CA ARG A 229 8.38 -1.70 10.01
C ARG A 229 7.77 -0.77 11.05
N ILE A 230 7.18 -1.34 12.10
CA ILE A 230 6.66 -0.63 13.29
C ILE A 230 7.73 0.30 13.85
N GLY A 231 7.32 1.50 14.25
CA GLY A 231 8.18 2.54 14.83
C GLY A 231 9.01 3.31 13.81
N SER A 232 8.89 3.01 12.52
CA SER A 232 9.68 3.67 11.47
C SER A 232 8.95 4.86 10.85
N ASN A 233 9.73 5.89 10.51
CA ASN A 233 9.28 7.05 9.72
C ASN A 233 9.93 6.96 8.34
N ARG A 234 9.37 6.14 7.46
CA ARG A 234 10.00 5.79 6.17
C ARG A 234 9.01 5.78 5.02
N SER A 235 9.52 5.98 3.81
CA SER A 235 8.76 5.83 2.58
C SER A 235 9.42 4.87 1.60
N VAL A 236 8.58 4.20 0.80
CA VAL A 236 8.96 3.40 -0.36
C VAL A 236 8.27 3.97 -1.58
N THR A 237 9.04 4.38 -2.56
CA THR A 237 8.52 4.92 -3.82
C THR A 237 8.90 3.98 -4.97
N MET A 238 7.92 3.60 -5.79
CA MET A 238 8.12 2.64 -6.89
C MET A 238 7.28 3.02 -8.10
N SER A 239 7.64 2.50 -9.28
CA SER A 239 6.82 2.66 -10.48
C SER A 239 5.54 1.83 -10.41
N GLN A 240 4.50 2.25 -11.13
CA GLN A 240 3.29 1.43 -11.31
C GLN A 240 3.59 0.09 -12.00
N LYS A 241 4.66 0.02 -12.83
CA LYS A 241 5.14 -1.25 -13.42
C LYS A 241 5.67 -2.22 -12.36
N GLN A 242 6.45 -1.73 -11.39
CA GLN A 242 6.92 -2.55 -10.27
C GLN A 242 5.75 -3.04 -9.42
N ALA A 243 4.77 -2.16 -9.15
CA ALA A 243 3.55 -2.55 -8.46
C ALA A 243 2.78 -3.64 -9.22
N ALA A 244 2.60 -3.51 -10.54
CA ALA A 244 1.95 -4.51 -11.38
C ALA A 244 2.66 -5.87 -11.35
N SER A 245 3.99 -5.90 -11.39
CA SER A 245 4.78 -7.13 -11.26
C SER A 245 4.63 -7.78 -9.89
N LEU A 246 4.69 -7.00 -8.80
CA LEU A 246 4.50 -7.52 -7.44
C LEU A 246 3.08 -8.07 -7.23
N LEU A 247 2.06 -7.36 -7.75
CA LEU A 247 0.68 -7.82 -7.67
C LEU A 247 0.42 -9.05 -8.54
N ALA A 248 1.11 -9.20 -9.68
CA ALA A 248 1.05 -10.43 -10.46
C ALA A 248 1.59 -11.62 -9.64
N CYS A 249 2.68 -11.44 -8.87
CA CYS A 249 3.15 -12.45 -7.93
C CYS A 249 2.12 -12.78 -6.84
N SER A 250 1.45 -11.78 -6.28
CA SER A 250 0.34 -11.97 -5.32
C SER A 250 -0.83 -12.73 -5.93
N PHE A 251 -1.20 -12.41 -7.18
CA PHE A 251 -2.26 -13.08 -7.92
C PHE A 251 -1.95 -14.58 -8.11
N PHE A 252 -0.71 -14.93 -8.46
CA PHE A 252 -0.27 -16.32 -8.59
C PHE A 252 0.12 -16.98 -7.25
N CYS A 253 -0.10 -16.29 -6.13
CA CYS A 253 0.20 -16.78 -4.78
C CYS A 253 1.67 -17.21 -4.58
N LEU A 254 2.60 -16.45 -5.16
CA LEU A 254 4.02 -16.80 -5.19
C LEU A 254 4.80 -16.31 -3.97
N PHE A 255 4.23 -15.46 -3.13
CA PHE A 255 4.90 -15.06 -1.89
C PHE A 255 4.85 -16.20 -0.86
N PRO A 256 5.91 -16.44 -0.10
CA PRO A 256 5.95 -17.54 0.85
C PRO A 256 4.94 -17.32 1.99
N ASN A 257 3.96 -18.23 2.09
CA ASN A 257 2.89 -18.20 3.11
C ASN A 257 3.44 -18.23 4.54
N SER A 258 2.78 -17.48 5.44
CA SER A 258 3.09 -17.46 6.89
C SER A 258 2.97 -18.81 7.58
N SER A 259 2.24 -19.79 7.02
CA SER A 259 2.17 -21.16 7.55
C SER A 259 3.52 -21.91 7.51
N ASN A 260 4.41 -21.56 6.60
CA ASN A 260 5.82 -22.01 6.60
C ASN A 260 6.74 -21.09 7.41
N ARG A 261 6.26 -19.91 7.83
CA ARG A 261 6.99 -18.94 8.65
C ARG A 261 6.78 -19.11 10.15
N LYS A 262 6.42 -20.32 10.62
CA LYS A 262 6.34 -20.65 12.06
C LYS A 262 7.66 -20.48 12.83
N GLN A 263 8.73 -20.02 12.17
CA GLN A 263 10.04 -19.76 12.75
C GLN A 263 10.44 -18.27 12.74
N SER A 264 9.63 -17.34 12.19
CA SER A 264 9.95 -15.91 12.19
C SER A 264 8.84 -15.09 12.86
N GLN A 265 9.19 -14.35 13.93
CA GLN A 265 8.31 -13.37 14.59
C GLN A 265 7.73 -12.33 13.61
N ASP A 266 8.39 -12.10 12.47
CA ASP A 266 7.95 -11.19 11.42
C ASP A 266 6.66 -11.63 10.69
N ALA A 267 6.22 -12.89 10.76
CA ALA A 267 5.09 -13.38 9.96
C ALA A 267 3.71 -12.91 10.44
N ASP A 268 3.60 -12.56 11.73
CA ASP A 268 2.33 -12.18 12.37
C ASP A 268 2.03 -10.68 12.25
N ASN A 269 3.00 -9.89 11.79
CA ASN A 269 2.89 -8.44 11.67
C ASN A 269 2.42 -7.96 10.28
N TYR A 270 2.23 -8.84 9.31
CA TYR A 270 1.80 -8.49 7.95
C TYR A 270 0.50 -9.21 7.57
N GLN A 271 -0.25 -8.62 6.64
CA GLN A 271 -1.32 -9.32 5.94
C GLN A 271 -0.76 -10.43 5.06
N ASN A 272 -1.57 -11.46 4.77
CA ASN A 272 -1.24 -12.37 3.68
C ASN A 272 -1.43 -11.62 2.35
N PRO A 273 -0.38 -11.41 1.54
CA PRO A 273 -0.48 -10.67 0.28
C PRO A 273 -0.98 -11.55 -0.88
N ASN A 274 -1.07 -12.87 -0.70
CA ASN A 274 -1.50 -13.80 -1.74
C ASN A 274 -3.03 -13.83 -1.87
N PHE A 275 -3.50 -14.03 -3.09
CA PHE A 275 -4.93 -13.95 -3.42
C PHE A 275 -5.68 -15.26 -3.17
N ASP A 276 -5.05 -16.26 -2.54
CA ASP A 276 -5.65 -17.57 -2.25
C ASP A 276 -6.98 -17.44 -1.50
N ARG A 277 -7.04 -16.53 -0.52
CA ARG A 277 -8.26 -16.23 0.22
C ARG A 277 -9.32 -15.57 -0.64
N LEU A 278 -8.96 -14.83 -1.69
CA LEU A 278 -9.93 -14.18 -2.58
C LEU A 278 -10.57 -15.22 -3.50
N TYR A 279 -9.79 -16.21 -3.95
CA TYR A 279 -10.25 -17.29 -4.81
C TYR A 279 -11.16 -18.29 -4.11
N ALA A 280 -10.98 -18.48 -2.80
CA ALA A 280 -11.80 -19.39 -2.02
C ALA A 280 -13.31 -19.09 -2.14
N ASN A 281 -14.15 -20.09 -1.88
CA ASN A 281 -15.60 -19.88 -1.77
C ASN A 281 -15.91 -18.82 -0.71
N GLY A 282 -16.92 -17.99 -0.96
CA GLY A 282 -17.30 -16.91 -0.07
C GLY A 282 -18.47 -16.10 -0.63
N PRO A 283 -18.75 -14.94 -0.05
CA PRO A 283 -19.89 -14.14 -0.45
C PRO A 283 -19.64 -13.49 -1.84
N PRO A 284 -20.71 -13.12 -2.58
CA PRO A 284 -20.61 -12.77 -4.00
C PRO A 284 -19.73 -11.55 -4.29
N GLN A 285 -19.53 -10.66 -3.31
CA GLN A 285 -18.70 -9.46 -3.43
C GLN A 285 -17.23 -9.81 -3.71
N LYS A 286 -16.78 -11.00 -3.33
CA LYS A 286 -15.43 -11.47 -3.70
C LYS A 286 -15.26 -11.55 -5.21
N MET A 287 -16.32 -11.94 -5.93
CA MET A 287 -16.32 -11.91 -7.38
C MET A 287 -16.18 -10.47 -7.88
N GLU A 288 -16.96 -9.54 -7.33
CA GLU A 288 -16.94 -8.13 -7.74
C GLU A 288 -15.56 -7.48 -7.49
N LYS A 289 -14.91 -7.80 -6.38
CA LYS A 289 -13.53 -7.39 -6.10
C LYS A 289 -12.54 -7.99 -7.10
N LEU A 290 -12.70 -9.28 -7.43
CA LEU A 290 -11.91 -9.93 -8.46
C LEU A 290 -12.13 -9.25 -9.82
N LYS A 291 -13.35 -8.79 -10.14
CA LYS A 291 -13.60 -8.05 -11.39
C LYS A 291 -12.79 -6.76 -11.46
N CYS A 292 -12.72 -6.00 -10.38
CA CYS A 292 -11.90 -4.79 -10.32
C CYS A 292 -10.40 -5.11 -10.54
N ILE A 293 -9.89 -6.15 -9.89
CA ILE A 293 -8.50 -6.61 -10.00
C ILE A 293 -8.18 -7.09 -11.42
N LEU A 294 -9.09 -7.84 -12.04
CA LEU A 294 -8.95 -8.29 -13.43
C LEU A 294 -8.98 -7.11 -14.41
N ASN A 295 -9.81 -6.10 -14.15
CA ASN A 295 -9.81 -4.86 -14.93
C ASN A 295 -8.47 -4.13 -14.84
N TYR A 296 -7.89 -4.04 -13.63
CA TYR A 296 -6.54 -3.51 -13.42
C TYR A 296 -5.48 -4.26 -14.24
N PHE A 297 -5.41 -5.59 -14.13
CA PHE A 297 -4.44 -6.37 -14.90
C PHE A 297 -4.63 -6.25 -16.40
N ARG A 298 -5.89 -6.23 -16.87
CA ARG A 298 -6.23 -5.90 -18.25
C ARG A 298 -5.58 -4.58 -18.66
N ARG A 299 -5.79 -3.51 -17.89
CA ARG A 299 -5.30 -2.17 -18.25
C ARG A 299 -3.78 -2.09 -18.27
N VAL A 300 -3.10 -2.56 -17.23
CA VAL A 300 -1.63 -2.45 -17.14
C VAL A 300 -0.90 -3.37 -18.14
N THR A 301 -1.52 -4.47 -18.57
CA THR A 301 -0.94 -5.36 -19.59
C THR A 301 -1.27 -4.93 -21.03
N GLU A 302 -2.33 -4.12 -21.24
CA GLU A 302 -2.61 -3.47 -22.51
C GLU A 302 -1.73 -2.24 -22.73
N LYS A 303 -1.70 -1.35 -21.74
CA LYS A 303 -0.88 -0.15 -21.74
C LYS A 303 -0.31 0.06 -20.35
N MET A 304 0.93 -0.33 -20.16
CA MET A 304 1.64 -0.16 -18.90
C MET A 304 1.69 1.33 -18.52
N PRO A 305 1.14 1.72 -17.36
CA PRO A 305 1.24 3.09 -16.91
C PRO A 305 2.69 3.44 -16.52
N ASN A 306 3.05 4.71 -16.74
CA ASN A 306 4.40 5.25 -16.53
C ASN A 306 4.50 6.15 -15.28
N GLY A 307 3.52 6.09 -14.38
CA GLY A 307 3.54 6.85 -13.14
C GLY A 307 4.27 6.14 -12.01
N VAL A 308 4.22 6.81 -10.86
CA VAL A 308 4.92 6.45 -9.64
C VAL A 308 3.91 6.40 -8.50
N ILE A 309 4.16 5.55 -7.50
CA ILE A 309 3.38 5.48 -6.27
C ILE A 309 4.33 5.50 -5.07
N THR A 310 3.87 6.06 -3.95
CA THR A 310 4.61 6.11 -2.69
C THR A 310 3.77 5.55 -1.55
N PHE A 311 4.35 4.64 -0.78
CA PHE A 311 3.86 4.18 0.51
C PHE A 311 4.71 4.84 1.58
N GLN A 312 4.11 5.52 2.55
CA GLN A 312 4.85 6.15 3.63
C GLN A 312 4.26 5.76 4.98
N ARG A 313 5.09 5.17 5.85
CA ARG A 313 4.75 4.96 7.25
C ARG A 313 5.18 6.17 8.04
N TYR A 314 4.28 6.64 8.89
CA TYR A 314 4.56 7.71 9.82
C TYR A 314 4.19 7.29 11.23
N MET A 315 5.09 7.57 12.18
CA MET A 315 4.94 7.36 13.60
C MET A 315 5.14 8.70 14.32
N LEU A 316 4.12 9.11 15.08
CA LEU A 316 4.15 10.31 15.90
C LEU A 316 4.97 10.03 17.17
N PRO A 317 6.12 10.70 17.37
CA PRO A 317 6.90 10.50 18.59
C PRO A 317 6.12 10.99 19.80
N SER A 318 6.10 10.22 20.90
CA SER A 318 5.31 10.53 22.10
C SER A 318 5.57 11.93 22.69
N LYS A 319 6.78 12.44 22.55
CA LYS A 319 7.14 13.83 22.92
C LYS A 319 6.42 14.92 22.12
N SER A 320 5.75 14.54 21.03
CA SER A 320 5.00 15.43 20.12
C SER A 320 3.49 15.27 20.29
N TYR A 321 3.04 14.50 21.30
CA TYR A 321 1.62 14.36 21.59
C TYR A 321 1.07 15.70 22.09
N PRO A 322 -0.07 16.17 21.55
CA PRO A 322 -0.71 17.38 22.03
C PRO A 322 -1.20 17.23 23.48
N SER A 323 -1.10 18.29 24.27
CA SER A 323 -1.86 18.39 25.51
C SER A 323 -3.28 18.85 25.16
N TRP A 324 -4.20 17.90 24.95
CA TRP A 324 -5.58 18.20 24.53
C TRP A 324 -6.29 19.17 25.49
N ARG A 325 -6.06 18.99 26.79
CA ARG A 325 -6.67 19.79 27.85
C ARG A 325 -6.22 21.26 27.83
N ASP A 326 -4.98 21.50 27.43
CA ASP A 326 -4.37 22.83 27.46
C ASP A 326 -4.34 23.51 26.07
N SER A 327 -4.89 22.84 25.05
CA SER A 327 -4.95 23.36 23.69
C SER A 327 -5.87 24.58 23.61
N ASN A 328 -5.36 25.65 22.99
CA ASN A 328 -6.11 26.87 22.68
C ASN A 328 -6.30 27.07 21.16
N ILE A 329 -6.05 26.02 20.37
CA ILE A 329 -6.21 26.07 18.91
C ILE A 329 -7.71 26.11 18.59
N ASN A 330 -8.11 27.08 17.76
CA ASN A 330 -9.49 27.17 17.28
C ASN A 330 -9.83 25.99 16.36
N LEU A 331 -11.08 25.53 16.41
CA LEU A 331 -11.59 24.57 15.43
C LEU A 331 -11.52 25.17 14.02
N GLY A 332 -11.14 24.34 13.05
CA GLY A 332 -11.06 24.73 11.65
C GLY A 332 -12.42 24.75 10.95
N ASP A 333 -12.41 25.16 9.68
CA ASP A 333 -13.57 25.14 8.82
C ASP A 333 -14.09 23.70 8.59
N LEU A 334 -15.41 23.53 8.59
CA LEU A 334 -16.08 22.25 8.38
C LEU A 334 -17.11 22.37 7.26
N HIS A 335 -17.05 21.48 6.28
CA HIS A 335 -18.07 21.29 5.26
C HIS A 335 -18.70 19.90 5.41
N LEU A 336 -20.02 19.85 5.57
CA LEU A 336 -20.79 18.61 5.67
C LEU A 336 -21.59 18.39 4.39
N THR A 337 -21.47 17.19 3.81
CA THR A 337 -22.25 16.76 2.65
C THR A 337 -22.58 15.27 2.73
N THR A 338 -23.73 14.88 2.20
CA THR A 338 -24.15 13.48 2.02
C THR A 338 -24.15 13.06 0.56
N SER A 339 -23.79 13.96 -0.36
CA SER A 339 -23.94 13.76 -1.81
C SER A 339 -22.66 13.29 -2.49
N LYS A 340 -21.55 13.14 -1.75
CA LYS A 340 -20.24 12.77 -2.28
C LYS A 340 -19.60 11.70 -1.41
N LYS A 341 -18.95 10.74 -2.07
CA LYS A 341 -18.07 9.77 -1.43
C LYS A 341 -16.67 10.35 -1.26
N ILE A 342 -15.86 9.75 -0.39
CA ILE A 342 -14.51 10.25 -0.07
C ILE A 342 -13.63 10.28 -1.33
N GLU A 343 -13.67 9.21 -2.12
CA GLU A 343 -12.88 9.06 -3.35
C GLU A 343 -13.24 10.05 -4.45
N GLU A 344 -14.42 10.66 -4.41
CA GLU A 344 -14.91 11.64 -5.39
C GLU A 344 -14.44 13.06 -5.08
N VAL A 345 -13.87 13.29 -3.89
CA VAL A 345 -13.36 14.60 -3.47
C VAL A 345 -11.87 14.67 -3.77
N GLN A 346 -11.51 15.44 -4.78
CA GLN A 346 -10.12 15.67 -5.17
C GLN A 346 -9.48 16.81 -4.35
N ASN A 347 -8.15 16.91 -4.43
CA ASN A 347 -7.33 17.97 -3.81
C ASN A 347 -7.39 18.01 -2.27
N THR A 348 -7.75 16.89 -1.66
CA THR A 348 -7.80 16.70 -0.21
C THR A 348 -6.98 15.49 0.21
N LEU A 349 -6.66 15.41 1.49
CA LEU A 349 -6.20 14.18 2.12
C LEU A 349 -7.43 13.31 2.40
N GLN A 350 -7.55 12.19 1.71
CA GLN A 350 -8.66 11.27 1.83
C GLN A 350 -8.41 10.25 2.94
N ALA A 351 -9.31 10.14 3.91
CA ALA A 351 -9.21 9.15 4.96
C ALA A 351 -9.63 7.76 4.45
N ASP A 352 -8.78 6.77 4.72
CA ASP A 352 -9.10 5.35 4.61
C ASP A 352 -9.39 4.80 6.02
N PHE A 353 -10.60 4.27 6.22
CA PHE A 353 -11.09 3.77 7.49
C PHE A 353 -10.54 2.37 7.73
N ALA A 354 -9.24 2.32 7.95
CA ALA A 354 -8.45 1.12 7.82
C ALA A 354 -8.67 0.12 8.97
N ASN A 355 -8.32 -1.12 8.71
CA ASN A 355 -7.87 -2.04 9.74
C ASN A 355 -6.41 -1.73 10.12
N LYS A 356 -6.00 -2.01 11.37
CA LYS A 356 -4.59 -1.86 11.77
C LYS A 356 -3.65 -2.69 10.88
N TYR A 357 -4.14 -3.81 10.35
CA TYR A 357 -3.54 -4.52 9.25
C TYR A 357 -4.10 -3.99 7.93
N ILE A 358 -3.40 -3.02 7.33
CA ILE A 358 -3.83 -2.28 6.15
C ILE A 358 -4.40 -3.18 5.04
N GLY A 359 -5.51 -2.74 4.44
CA GLY A 359 -6.32 -3.49 3.48
C GLY A 359 -7.32 -4.46 4.11
N GLY A 360 -7.30 -4.63 5.43
CA GLY A 360 -8.32 -5.34 6.20
C GLY A 360 -8.69 -6.70 5.61
N GLY A 361 -9.95 -6.84 5.21
CA GLY A 361 -10.51 -8.06 4.61
C GLY A 361 -10.50 -8.08 3.09
N VAL A 362 -9.71 -7.26 2.39
CA VAL A 362 -9.83 -7.05 0.93
C VAL A 362 -9.63 -8.33 0.13
N LEU A 363 -8.64 -9.15 0.50
CA LEU A 363 -8.41 -10.47 -0.09
C LEU A 363 -9.28 -11.58 0.53
N GLY A 364 -10.19 -11.24 1.45
CA GLY A 364 -11.13 -12.15 2.10
C GLY A 364 -12.58 -11.76 1.83
N SER A 365 -13.41 -11.78 2.87
CA SER A 365 -14.84 -11.44 2.79
C SER A 365 -15.16 -9.98 3.10
N GLY A 366 -14.18 -9.17 3.55
CA GLY A 366 -14.39 -7.75 3.84
C GLY A 366 -14.81 -7.00 2.57
N CYS A 367 -15.75 -6.07 2.69
CA CYS A 367 -16.24 -5.28 1.55
C CYS A 367 -16.82 -3.92 1.96
N VAL A 368 -16.24 -3.28 2.97
CA VAL A 368 -16.66 -1.93 3.40
C VAL A 368 -15.72 -0.89 2.78
N GLN A 369 -15.67 0.32 3.33
CA GLN A 369 -14.96 1.45 2.72
C GLN A 369 -13.49 1.15 2.34
N GLU A 370 -12.70 0.55 3.24
CA GLU A 370 -11.30 0.19 2.98
C GLU A 370 -11.19 -0.83 1.84
N GLU A 371 -11.89 -1.96 1.92
CA GLU A 371 -11.77 -3.01 0.89
C GLU A 371 -12.29 -2.58 -0.48
N ILE A 372 -13.35 -1.77 -0.52
CA ILE A 372 -13.86 -1.19 -1.75
C ILE A 372 -12.79 -0.30 -2.38
N ARG A 373 -12.16 0.58 -1.58
CA ARG A 373 -11.12 1.49 -2.06
C ARG A 373 -9.92 0.72 -2.62
N PHE A 374 -9.45 -0.30 -1.92
CA PHE A 374 -8.35 -1.16 -2.38
C PHE A 374 -8.72 -2.00 -3.61
N SER A 375 -9.99 -2.33 -3.79
CA SER A 375 -10.45 -3.07 -4.98
C SER A 375 -10.49 -2.19 -6.22
N ILE A 376 -10.97 -0.95 -6.11
CA ILE A 376 -11.03 -0.03 -7.26
C ILE A 376 -9.68 0.63 -7.57
N CYS A 377 -8.75 0.66 -6.61
CA CYS A 377 -7.37 1.14 -6.75
C CYS A 377 -6.34 0.03 -6.41
N PRO A 378 -6.19 -1.05 -7.21
CA PRO A 378 -5.44 -2.24 -6.81
C PRO A 378 -3.95 -2.03 -6.49
N GLU A 379 -3.34 -0.94 -6.95
CA GLU A 379 -1.96 -0.58 -6.58
C GLU A 379 -1.76 -0.46 -5.06
N MET A 380 -2.82 -0.11 -4.31
CA MET A 380 -2.82 -0.05 -2.85
C MET A 380 -2.57 -1.42 -2.20
N LEU A 381 -2.87 -2.53 -2.89
CA LEU A 381 -2.63 -3.88 -2.39
C LEU A 381 -1.14 -4.19 -2.19
N VAL A 382 -0.23 -3.43 -2.81
CA VAL A 382 1.21 -3.55 -2.54
C VAL A 382 1.53 -3.20 -1.09
N SER A 383 0.71 -2.38 -0.41
CA SER A 383 0.92 -2.08 1.01
C SER A 383 0.87 -3.33 1.92
N LEU A 384 0.12 -4.37 1.55
CA LEU A 384 0.07 -5.65 2.28
C LEU A 384 1.43 -6.37 2.30
N LEU A 385 2.29 -6.09 1.31
CA LEU A 385 3.64 -6.67 1.21
C LEU A 385 4.66 -5.91 2.06
N VAL A 386 4.53 -4.58 2.14
CA VAL A 386 5.59 -3.72 2.64
C VAL A 386 5.29 -3.10 4.01
N CYS A 387 4.05 -3.07 4.47
CA CYS A 387 3.67 -2.42 5.72
C CYS A 387 3.37 -3.43 6.84
N GLU A 388 4.05 -3.29 7.99
CA GLU A 388 3.63 -3.96 9.22
C GLU A 388 2.33 -3.35 9.77
N VAL A 389 1.63 -4.11 10.61
CA VAL A 389 0.49 -3.67 11.42
C VAL A 389 0.77 -2.32 12.09
N MET A 390 -0.19 -1.40 12.08
CA MET A 390 -0.07 -0.07 12.68
C MET A 390 -0.25 -0.11 14.20
N GLU A 391 0.61 0.61 14.91
CA GLU A 391 0.44 0.95 16.32
C GLU A 391 -0.45 2.19 16.51
N ASP A 392 -0.89 2.46 17.74
CA ASP A 392 -1.84 3.54 18.08
C ASP A 392 -1.41 4.95 17.63
N ASN A 393 -0.10 5.17 17.47
CA ASN A 393 0.49 6.45 17.07
C ASN A 393 1.09 6.43 15.66
N GLU A 394 0.63 5.50 14.83
CA GLU A 394 1.11 5.35 13.46
C GLU A 394 -0.01 5.52 12.43
N CYS A 395 0.36 5.90 11.21
CA CYS A 395 -0.51 5.88 10.04
C CYS A 395 0.30 5.50 8.80
N ILE A 396 -0.41 5.14 7.72
CA ILE A 396 0.21 4.84 6.43
C ILE A 396 -0.40 5.74 5.35
N PHE A 397 0.44 6.52 4.69
CA PHE A 397 0.04 7.31 3.52
C PHE A 397 0.21 6.50 2.24
N LEU A 398 -0.78 6.58 1.36
CA LEU A 398 -0.81 5.97 0.04
C LEU A 398 -0.94 7.10 -0.97
N ILE A 399 0.12 7.35 -1.74
CA ILE A 399 0.23 8.53 -2.59
C ILE A 399 0.41 8.09 -4.03
N GLY A 400 -0.42 8.61 -4.92
CA GLY A 400 -0.27 8.39 -6.36
C GLY A 400 -0.93 7.16 -6.94
N CYS A 401 -1.61 6.35 -6.12
CA CYS A 401 -2.34 5.17 -6.60
C CYS A 401 -3.48 5.59 -7.54
N GLU A 402 -3.60 4.92 -8.67
CA GLU A 402 -4.61 5.19 -9.69
C GLU A 402 -5.90 4.40 -9.43
N GLN A 403 -7.05 5.02 -9.69
CA GLN A 403 -8.32 4.31 -9.73
C GLN A 403 -8.53 3.66 -11.10
N TYR A 404 -8.80 2.36 -11.11
CA TYR A 404 -8.98 1.58 -12.33
C TYR A 404 -10.44 1.17 -12.59
N SER A 405 -11.27 1.11 -11.54
CA SER A 405 -12.63 0.59 -11.66
C SER A 405 -13.68 1.56 -11.13
N SER A 406 -14.83 1.59 -11.80
CA SER A 406 -16.06 2.19 -11.32
C SER A 406 -16.82 1.16 -10.50
N TYR A 407 -17.67 1.60 -9.58
CA TYR A 407 -18.46 0.69 -8.75
C TYR A 407 -19.77 1.32 -8.30
N ARG A 408 -20.69 0.47 -7.89
CA ARG A 408 -21.96 0.84 -7.24
C ARG A 408 -22.20 -0.02 -5.99
N GLY A 409 -23.16 0.40 -5.17
CA GLY A 409 -23.49 -0.25 -3.91
C GLY A 409 -22.37 -0.16 -2.87
N TYR A 410 -22.56 -0.85 -1.76
CA TYR A 410 -21.66 -0.85 -0.60
C TYR A 410 -21.86 -2.16 0.19
N ALA A 411 -20.82 -2.64 0.87
CA ALA A 411 -20.90 -3.90 1.63
C ALA A 411 -21.49 -5.02 0.77
N HIS A 412 -22.61 -5.61 1.19
CA HIS A 412 -23.23 -6.73 0.49
C HIS A 412 -23.78 -6.37 -0.90
N SER A 413 -24.05 -5.09 -1.20
CA SER A 413 -24.53 -4.64 -2.51
C SER A 413 -23.41 -4.17 -3.44
N PHE A 414 -22.14 -4.22 -3.01
CA PHE A 414 -20.99 -3.82 -3.81
C PHE A 414 -20.94 -4.57 -5.14
N GLN A 415 -20.81 -3.82 -6.24
CA GLN A 415 -20.72 -4.35 -7.60
C GLN A 415 -19.72 -3.54 -8.42
N PHE A 416 -18.91 -4.25 -9.20
CA PHE A 416 -18.08 -3.65 -10.23
C PHE A 416 -18.97 -3.05 -11.32
N ASP A 417 -18.71 -1.81 -11.70
CA ASP A 417 -19.53 -1.04 -12.64
C ASP A 417 -18.72 -0.60 -13.89
N GLY A 418 -17.67 -1.34 -14.21
CA GLY A 418 -16.87 -1.13 -15.41
C GLY A 418 -15.58 -0.37 -15.18
N ASP A 419 -14.94 -0.01 -16.29
CA ASP A 419 -13.68 0.70 -16.30
C ASP A 419 -13.81 2.13 -15.75
N TYR A 420 -12.76 2.62 -15.09
CA TYR A 420 -12.64 4.02 -14.68
C TYR A 420 -11.41 4.65 -15.32
N LYS A 421 -11.63 5.77 -16.01
CA LYS A 421 -10.56 6.58 -16.59
C LYS A 421 -10.18 7.69 -15.63
N ASP A 422 -9.16 7.44 -14.83
CA ASP A 422 -8.68 8.40 -13.86
C ASP A 422 -8.02 9.62 -14.53
N THR A 423 -8.71 10.75 -14.47
CA THR A 423 -8.25 12.04 -15.03
C THR A 423 -7.45 12.88 -14.04
N THR A 424 -7.23 12.38 -12.81
CA THR A 424 -6.44 13.08 -11.78
C THR A 424 -5.07 13.47 -12.35
N PRO A 425 -4.62 14.73 -12.18
CA PRO A 425 -3.32 15.17 -12.67
C PRO A 425 -2.18 14.43 -11.97
N LYS A 426 -0.97 14.53 -12.51
CA LYS A 426 0.24 14.00 -11.87
C LYS A 426 1.05 15.12 -11.24
N ASP A 427 1.74 14.83 -10.15
CA ASP A 427 2.74 15.71 -9.56
C ASP A 427 4.08 15.65 -10.31
N ASN A 428 5.06 16.41 -9.80
CA ASN A 428 6.41 16.49 -10.37
C ASN A 428 7.16 15.15 -10.36
N TRP A 429 6.76 14.18 -9.53
CA TRP A 429 7.35 12.84 -9.46
C TRP A 429 6.60 11.84 -10.33
N GLY A 430 5.56 12.27 -11.06
CA GLY A 430 4.74 11.40 -11.90
C GLY A 430 3.71 10.58 -11.12
N ARG A 431 3.45 10.92 -9.85
CA ARG A 431 2.41 10.31 -9.01
C ARG A 431 1.08 10.98 -9.30
N LYS A 432 -0.03 10.22 -9.35
CA LYS A 432 -1.36 10.86 -9.36
C LYS A 432 -1.51 11.80 -8.17
N TRP A 433 -2.15 12.95 -8.35
CA TRP A 433 -2.44 13.92 -7.29
C TRP A 433 -3.59 13.43 -6.40
N CYS A 434 -3.38 12.27 -5.81
CA CYS A 434 -4.32 11.59 -4.92
C CYS A 434 -3.53 11.15 -3.68
N HIS A 435 -3.95 11.63 -2.52
CA HIS A 435 -3.32 11.37 -1.23
C HIS A 435 -4.33 10.72 -0.31
N LEU A 436 -4.01 9.52 0.15
CA LEU A 436 -4.80 8.81 1.14
C LEU A 436 -4.00 8.61 2.41
N VAL A 437 -4.69 8.55 3.54
CA VAL A 437 -4.14 8.14 4.83
C VAL A 437 -4.98 7.00 5.42
N ALA A 438 -4.36 5.84 5.55
CA ALA A 438 -4.92 4.70 6.28
C ALA A 438 -4.75 4.92 7.77
N MET A 439 -5.87 4.90 8.49
CA MET A 439 -5.93 5.07 9.94
C MET A 439 -6.98 4.18 10.56
N ASP A 440 -6.55 3.35 11.51
CA ASP A 440 -7.41 2.36 12.15
C ASP A 440 -8.09 2.89 13.41
N ALA A 441 -9.41 2.73 13.50
CA ALA A 441 -10.18 3.03 14.71
C ALA A 441 -10.12 1.87 15.71
N ILE A 442 -10.49 2.11 16.96
CA ILE A 442 -10.70 1.01 17.92
C ILE A 442 -11.98 0.27 17.56
N TYR A 443 -11.92 -1.07 17.54
CA TYR A 443 -13.11 -1.92 17.52
C TYR A 443 -13.72 -2.00 18.92
N PHE A 444 -14.93 -1.47 19.11
CA PHE A 444 -15.61 -1.48 20.41
C PHE A 444 -16.61 -2.64 20.51
N GLN A 445 -16.22 -3.72 21.20
CA GLN A 445 -17.15 -4.81 21.55
C GLN A 445 -18.33 -4.31 22.38
N ASN A 446 -18.04 -3.43 23.35
CA ASN A 446 -19.06 -2.71 24.12
C ASN A 446 -19.01 -1.22 23.75
N PRO A 447 -20.01 -0.69 23.00
CA PRO A 447 -20.01 0.69 22.54
C PRO A 447 -19.84 1.72 23.66
N SER A 448 -20.31 1.45 24.89
CA SER A 448 -20.16 2.42 26.00
C SER A 448 -18.71 2.68 26.40
N THR A 449 -17.80 1.74 26.12
CA THR A 449 -16.38 1.87 26.47
C THR A 449 -15.66 2.97 25.71
N GLN A 450 -16.17 3.41 24.56
CA GLN A 450 -15.54 4.46 23.77
C GLN A 450 -15.47 5.82 24.48
N TYR A 451 -16.35 6.06 25.46
CA TYR A 451 -16.38 7.29 26.25
C TYR A 451 -15.33 7.34 27.36
N ASN A 452 -14.53 6.28 27.52
CA ASN A 452 -13.42 6.30 28.46
C ASN A 452 -12.29 7.19 27.90
N MET A 453 -11.64 7.98 28.77
CA MET A 453 -10.62 8.94 28.33
C MET A 453 -9.42 8.29 27.62
N LYS A 454 -9.05 7.04 27.96
CA LYS A 454 -7.95 6.35 27.25
C LYS A 454 -8.31 6.06 25.79
N ALA A 455 -9.55 5.66 25.53
CA ALA A 455 -10.07 5.43 24.18
C ALA A 455 -10.18 6.73 23.40
N ILE A 456 -10.72 7.79 24.03
CA ILE A 456 -10.78 9.13 23.43
C ILE A 456 -9.37 9.63 23.08
N ASP A 457 -8.43 9.58 24.02
CA ASP A 457 -7.04 10.00 23.82
C ASP A 457 -6.37 9.21 22.69
N ARG A 458 -6.60 7.89 22.62
CA ARG A 458 -6.08 7.04 21.55
C ARG A 458 -6.61 7.46 20.19
N GLU A 459 -7.92 7.63 20.05
CA GLU A 459 -8.53 8.02 18.76
C GLU A 459 -8.09 9.43 18.34
N LEU A 460 -7.94 10.36 19.29
CA LEU A 460 -7.39 11.69 19.04
C LEU A 460 -5.93 11.63 18.57
N ILE A 461 -5.09 10.79 19.21
CA ILE A 461 -3.69 10.61 18.79
C ILE A 461 -3.61 9.99 17.40
N LYS A 462 -4.43 8.99 17.09
CA LYS A 462 -4.49 8.38 15.75
C LYS A 462 -4.90 9.41 14.71
N ALA A 463 -5.99 10.14 14.93
CA ALA A 463 -6.45 11.17 14.00
C ALA A 463 -5.43 12.30 13.82
N TYR A 464 -4.81 12.77 14.90
CA TYR A 464 -3.78 13.79 14.84
C TYR A 464 -2.52 13.33 14.10
N THR A 465 -2.11 12.08 14.32
CA THR A 465 -1.00 11.46 13.58
C THR A 465 -1.28 11.45 12.07
N SER A 466 -2.52 11.16 11.68
CA SER A 466 -2.94 11.09 10.28
C SER A 466 -3.12 12.44 9.61
N PHE A 467 -3.61 13.44 10.34
CA PHE A 467 -4.05 14.71 9.77
C PHE A 467 -3.07 15.86 9.96
N ARG A 468 -2.03 15.68 10.77
CA ARG A 468 -0.99 16.70 10.91
C ARG A 468 -0.30 16.97 9.55
N PRO A 469 0.05 18.22 9.24
CA PRO A 469 0.91 18.52 8.11
C PRO A 469 2.25 17.77 8.22
N LEU A 470 2.64 17.07 7.16
CA LEU A 470 3.88 16.25 7.13
C LEU A 470 5.16 17.08 6.88
N GLY A 471 5.07 18.41 6.79
CA GLY A 471 6.21 19.27 6.47
C GLY A 471 6.09 20.70 7.00
N LYS A 472 7.20 21.45 6.94
CA LYS A 472 7.25 22.88 7.21
C LYS A 472 7.11 23.64 5.89
N GLY A 473 5.93 24.17 5.60
CA GLY A 473 5.71 25.10 4.48
C GLY A 473 4.24 25.14 4.03
N PRO A 474 3.78 26.27 3.44
CA PRO A 474 2.38 26.49 3.03
C PRO A 474 1.89 25.56 1.90
N ASN A 475 2.75 24.66 1.41
CA ASN A 475 2.55 23.86 0.21
C ASN A 475 2.07 22.42 0.50
N TYR A 476 1.97 22.00 1.77
CA TYR A 476 1.52 20.66 2.18
C TYR A 476 0.32 20.71 3.12
N GLU A 477 -0.43 21.81 3.10
CA GLU A 477 -1.71 21.89 3.79
C GLU A 477 -2.77 21.32 2.87
N PHE A 478 -3.48 20.29 3.32
CA PHE A 478 -4.61 19.70 2.61
C PHE A 478 -5.87 19.94 3.43
N GLY A 479 -6.99 20.20 2.74
CA GLY A 479 -8.29 19.89 3.32
C GLY A 479 -8.39 18.40 3.59
N ILE A 480 -9.13 17.99 4.62
CA ILE A 480 -9.33 16.58 4.96
C ILE A 480 -10.70 16.15 4.47
N THR A 481 -10.77 15.03 3.75
CA THR A 481 -12.04 14.38 3.40
C THR A 481 -12.16 13.09 4.20
N THR A 482 -13.10 13.08 5.14
CA THR A 482 -13.37 11.96 6.04
C THR A 482 -14.89 11.80 6.22
N GLY A 483 -15.32 10.98 7.16
CA GLY A 483 -16.72 10.69 7.46
C GLY A 483 -16.84 9.88 8.75
N ASN A 484 -17.77 8.93 8.79
CA ASN A 484 -18.08 8.11 9.97
C ASN A 484 -17.00 7.05 10.28
N TRP A 485 -15.76 7.49 10.52
CA TRP A 485 -14.59 6.66 10.78
C TRP A 485 -14.79 5.76 12.00
N GLY A 486 -14.64 4.44 11.82
CA GLY A 486 -14.81 3.46 12.90
C GLY A 486 -16.25 3.25 13.38
N CYS A 487 -17.26 3.82 12.73
CA CYS A 487 -18.64 3.81 13.24
C CYS A 487 -19.53 2.69 12.68
N GLY A 488 -19.10 2.02 11.61
CA GLY A 488 -19.81 0.87 11.02
C GLY A 488 -19.44 -0.42 11.73
N ALA A 489 -18.69 -1.28 11.04
CA ALA A 489 -18.21 -2.56 11.57
C ALA A 489 -17.39 -2.47 12.88
N PHE A 490 -16.98 -1.26 13.30
CA PHE A 490 -16.16 -1.01 14.49
C PHE A 490 -16.96 -0.47 15.69
N ASN A 491 -18.27 -0.30 15.54
CA ASN A 491 -19.22 0.09 16.61
C ASN A 491 -18.92 1.43 17.31
N GLY A 492 -18.19 2.33 16.65
CA GLY A 492 -18.00 3.71 17.11
C GLY A 492 -19.29 4.54 17.02
N ASP A 493 -19.43 5.49 17.93
CA ASP A 493 -20.46 6.51 17.92
C ASP A 493 -20.08 7.64 16.94
N LYS A 494 -21.01 7.99 16.05
CA LYS A 494 -20.78 8.95 14.95
C LYS A 494 -20.67 10.40 15.42
N GLN A 495 -21.17 10.71 16.60
CA GLN A 495 -21.16 12.08 17.15
C GLN A 495 -19.90 12.31 18.00
N LEU A 496 -19.38 11.26 18.63
CA LEU A 496 -18.11 11.29 19.34
C LEU A 496 -16.91 11.31 18.39
N LYS A 497 -16.99 10.58 17.28
CA LYS A 497 -16.02 10.58 16.18
C LYS A 497 -16.15 11.84 15.34
#